data_AF-A0AAD9PTQ1-F1
#
_entry.id   AF-A0AAD9PTQ1-F1
#
_cell.length_a   1.000
_cell.length_b   1.000
_cell.length_c   1.000
_cell.angle_alpha   90.00
_cell.angle_beta   90.00
_cell.angle_gamma   90.00
#
_symmetry.space_group_name_H-M   'P 1'
#
loop_
_entity.id
_entity.type
_entity.pdbx_description
1 polymer ?
#
loop_
_entity_poly.entity_id
_entity_poly.type
_entity_poly.pdbx_seq_one_letter_code
_entity_poly.pdbx_strand_id
1 'polypeptide(L)'
;MLAMLRGEATFGTNGGTTWRPWKYEERIAVAKQVDKFKQSLSTKQLNEKQFRTKVIDFISKKNSRQEFVPLIGKLIEKAHVEPLHVKNNAWQFLFKGLLKEAIAKSNLSGACKKFNDVPKDSPFSQVVTALKYEVKAKCLARKVIKWYDETQGNGQDLQYRFTGKETRLFCHNFMRLVKWLSSDKDSKHQRQTVLIYAYVELKLRDCVHF
;
A
#
# COMPACT_ATOMS: atom_id res chain seq x y z
N MET A 1 -5.94 9.75 9.36
CA MET A 1 -4.81 9.08 8.66
C MET A 1 -4.07 8.09 9.57
N LEU A 2 -3.93 8.36 10.87
CA LEU A 2 -3.34 7.45 11.86
C LEU A 2 -4.11 6.12 12.09
N ALA A 3 -5.45 6.13 11.99
CA ALA A 3 -6.27 4.92 12.22
C ALA A 3 -6.12 3.83 11.14
N MET A 4 -5.79 4.19 9.89
CA MET A 4 -5.54 3.19 8.83
C MET A 4 -4.29 2.34 9.08
N LEU A 5 -3.33 2.85 9.85
CA LEU A 5 -2.06 2.19 10.08
C LEU A 5 -2.14 1.09 11.16
N ARG A 6 -3.21 1.06 11.96
CA ARG A 6 -3.38 0.09 13.06
C ARG A 6 -4.37 -1.04 12.77
N GLY A 7 -5.06 -1.02 11.62
CA GLY A 7 -6.10 -2.01 11.30
C GLY A 7 -7.39 -1.89 12.14
N GLU A 8 -7.50 -0.85 12.97
CA GLU A 8 -8.65 -0.62 13.87
C GLU A 8 -9.85 0.06 13.18
N ALA A 9 -9.71 0.41 11.89
CA ALA A 9 -10.73 1.14 11.17
C ALA A 9 -11.63 0.19 10.35
N THR A 10 -12.93 0.22 10.62
CA THR A 10 -13.93 -0.60 9.92
C THR A 10 -14.73 0.24 8.92
N PHE A 11 -15.07 -0.35 7.76
CA PHE A 11 -15.94 0.27 6.76
C PHE A 11 -17.27 -0.48 6.68
N GLY A 12 -18.38 0.23 6.73
CA GLY A 12 -19.71 -0.37 6.58
C GLY A 12 -20.83 0.58 6.98
N THR A 13 -22.04 0.05 7.10
CA THR A 13 -23.24 0.83 7.45
C THR A 13 -23.61 0.73 8.93
N ASN A 14 -22.92 -0.12 9.70
CA ASN A 14 -23.23 -0.41 11.09
C ASN A 14 -22.83 0.73 12.04
N GLY A 15 -23.48 0.79 13.20
CA GLY A 15 -23.26 1.83 14.23
C GLY A 15 -21.79 2.06 14.60
N GLY A 16 -21.00 0.99 14.71
CA GLY A 16 -19.60 1.00 15.11
C GLY A 16 -18.56 1.13 13.98
N THR A 17 -18.97 1.38 12.73
CA THR A 17 -18.00 1.47 11.63
C THR A 17 -17.32 2.82 11.57
N THR A 18 -15.99 2.83 11.56
CA THR A 18 -15.14 4.03 11.46
C THR A 18 -15.41 4.84 10.20
N TRP A 19 -15.76 4.18 9.09
CA TRP A 19 -16.04 4.80 7.81
C TRP A 19 -17.36 4.28 7.25
N ARG A 20 -18.21 5.19 6.78
CA ARG A 20 -19.50 4.85 6.18
C ARG A 20 -19.52 5.18 4.69
N PRO A 21 -20.21 4.38 3.85
CA PRO A 21 -20.53 4.77 2.49
C PRO A 21 -21.27 6.10 2.49
N TRP A 22 -20.91 6.98 1.57
CA TRP A 22 -21.58 8.26 1.37
C TRP A 22 -22.92 8.05 0.68
N LYS A 23 -24.01 8.51 1.31
CA LYS A 23 -25.35 8.47 0.73
C LYS A 23 -25.45 9.39 -0.48
N TYR A 24 -26.25 9.01 -1.47
CA TYR A 24 -26.42 9.81 -2.67
C TYR A 24 -26.92 11.22 -2.37
N GLU A 25 -27.88 11.35 -1.45
CA GLU A 25 -28.48 12.65 -1.08
C GLU A 25 -27.43 13.58 -0.46
N GLU A 26 -26.53 13.05 0.37
CA GLU A 26 -25.42 13.81 0.96
C GLU A 26 -24.42 14.27 -0.12
N ARG A 27 -24.13 13.42 -1.11
CA ARG A 27 -23.28 13.79 -2.26
C ARG A 27 -23.88 14.95 -3.05
N ILE A 28 -25.18 14.89 -3.33
CA ILE A 28 -25.89 15.97 -4.03
C ILE A 28 -25.89 17.27 -3.22
N ALA A 29 -26.14 17.18 -1.90
CA ALA A 29 -26.12 18.34 -1.02
C ALA A 29 -24.75 19.02 -1.00
N VAL A 30 -23.65 18.25 -0.89
CA VAL A 30 -22.29 18.79 -0.91
C VAL A 30 -21.93 19.34 -2.29
N ALA A 31 -22.23 18.64 -3.39
CA ALA A 31 -21.95 19.12 -4.74
C ALA A 31 -22.60 20.48 -5.01
N LYS A 32 -23.87 20.66 -4.58
CA LYS A 32 -24.57 21.96 -4.67
C LYS A 32 -23.89 23.05 -3.84
N GLN A 33 -23.38 22.72 -2.65
CA GLN A 33 -22.64 23.68 -1.83
C GLN A 33 -21.31 24.07 -2.48
N VAL A 34 -20.59 23.12 -3.06
CA VAL A 34 -19.33 23.36 -3.77
C VAL A 34 -19.56 24.23 -5.00
N ASP A 35 -20.62 23.99 -5.76
CA ASP A 35 -20.96 24.79 -6.93
C ASP A 35 -21.28 26.25 -6.57
N LYS A 36 -22.11 26.47 -5.55
CA LYS A 36 -22.35 27.81 -4.97
C LYS A 36 -21.05 28.47 -4.51
N PHE A 37 -20.16 27.71 -3.88
CA PHE A 37 -18.86 28.24 -3.44
C PHE A 37 -17.98 28.63 -4.62
N LYS A 38 -17.91 27.83 -5.68
CA LYS A 38 -17.20 28.15 -6.93
C LYS A 38 -17.73 29.45 -7.56
N GLN A 39 -19.05 29.61 -7.63
CA GLN A 39 -19.69 30.85 -8.11
C GLN A 39 -19.32 32.07 -7.23
N SER A 40 -19.22 31.89 -5.92
CA SER A 40 -18.76 32.96 -5.01
C SER A 40 -17.26 33.29 -5.14
N LEU A 41 -16.48 32.38 -5.71
CA LEU A 41 -15.05 32.58 -5.97
C LEU A 41 -14.81 33.19 -7.35
N SER A 42 -15.67 32.94 -8.34
CA SER A 42 -15.53 33.51 -9.68
C SER A 42 -15.75 35.03 -9.72
N THR A 43 -16.41 35.59 -8.70
CA THR A 43 -16.49 37.05 -8.50
C THR A 43 -15.18 37.65 -8.00
N LYS A 44 -14.22 36.83 -7.58
CA LYS A 44 -12.90 37.25 -7.12
C LYS A 44 -11.90 37.03 -8.26
N GLN A 45 -11.06 38.02 -8.56
CA GLN A 45 -9.93 37.85 -9.47
C GLN A 45 -8.87 36.95 -8.82
N LEU A 46 -9.06 35.64 -8.90
CA LEU A 46 -8.13 34.61 -8.44
C LEU A 46 -7.47 33.96 -9.63
N ASN A 47 -6.18 33.64 -9.51
CA ASN A 47 -5.55 32.73 -10.47
C ASN A 47 -6.04 31.28 -10.25
N GLU A 48 -5.84 30.44 -11.26
CA GLU A 48 -6.34 29.06 -11.28
C GLU A 48 -5.86 28.23 -10.09
N LYS A 49 -4.59 28.37 -9.70
CA LYS A 49 -4.00 27.65 -8.56
C LYS A 49 -4.69 28.03 -7.25
N GLN A 50 -4.89 29.33 -7.01
CA GLN A 50 -5.58 29.83 -5.82
C GLN A 50 -7.05 29.40 -5.78
N PHE A 51 -7.73 29.46 -6.93
CA PHE A 51 -9.10 28.98 -7.06
C PHE A 51 -9.19 27.49 -6.69
N ARG A 52 -8.31 26.66 -7.26
CA ARG A 52 -8.29 25.21 -7.02
C ARG A 52 -8.02 24.89 -5.55
N THR A 53 -7.03 25.52 -4.92
CA THR A 53 -6.72 25.31 -3.50
C THR A 53 -7.92 25.62 -2.61
N LYS A 54 -8.60 26.75 -2.83
CA LYS A 54 -9.78 27.12 -2.03
C LYS A 54 -10.93 26.13 -2.19
N VAL A 55 -11.19 25.64 -3.40
CA VAL A 55 -12.21 24.63 -3.64
C VAL A 55 -11.88 23.32 -2.92
N ILE A 56 -10.62 22.85 -2.99
CA ILE A 56 -10.18 21.64 -2.30
C ILE A 56 -10.33 21.80 -0.78
N ASP A 57 -9.91 22.93 -0.22
CA ASP A 57 -10.02 23.20 1.22
C ASP A 57 -11.49 23.22 1.67
N PHE A 58 -12.38 23.80 0.86
CA PHE A 58 -13.81 23.81 1.14
C PHE A 58 -14.39 22.39 1.17
N ILE A 59 -14.07 21.55 0.18
CA ILE A 59 -14.51 20.15 0.12
C ILE A 59 -13.99 19.36 1.33
N SER A 60 -12.71 19.55 1.68
CA SER A 60 -12.07 18.90 2.83
C SER A 60 -12.76 19.26 4.15
N LYS A 61 -13.10 20.55 4.36
CA LYS A 61 -13.85 21.01 5.55
C LYS A 61 -15.26 20.42 5.66
N LYS A 62 -15.84 19.96 4.55
CA LYS A 62 -17.11 19.20 4.55
C LYS A 62 -16.92 17.72 4.84
N ASN A 63 -15.70 17.30 5.19
CA ASN A 63 -15.27 15.91 5.28
C ASN A 63 -15.57 15.10 4.01
N SER A 64 -15.71 15.77 2.87
CA SER A 64 -16.19 15.18 1.63
C SER A 64 -15.08 14.96 0.62
N ARG A 65 -15.41 14.20 -0.42
CA ARG A 65 -14.65 14.12 -1.68
C ARG A 65 -15.52 14.50 -2.89
N GLN A 66 -16.75 14.97 -2.66
CA GLN A 66 -17.68 15.26 -3.73
C GLN A 66 -17.52 16.70 -4.20
N GLU A 67 -17.01 16.88 -5.41
CA GLU A 67 -16.90 18.19 -6.06
C GLU A 67 -18.04 18.45 -7.05
N PHE A 68 -18.53 17.42 -7.72
CA PHE A 68 -19.53 17.50 -8.78
C PHE A 68 -20.71 16.56 -8.51
N VAL A 69 -21.83 16.72 -9.20
CA VAL A 69 -22.89 15.70 -9.17
C VAL A 69 -22.36 14.40 -9.78
N PRO A 70 -22.55 13.23 -9.15
CA PRO A 70 -22.13 11.95 -9.72
C PRO A 70 -22.81 11.71 -11.08
N LEU A 71 -22.02 11.51 -12.14
CA LEU A 71 -22.52 11.28 -13.50
C LEU A 71 -23.40 10.02 -13.60
N ILE A 72 -23.08 9.00 -12.81
CA ILE A 72 -23.81 7.73 -12.76
C ILE A 72 -25.03 7.77 -11.82
N GLY A 73 -25.40 8.95 -11.31
CA GLY A 73 -26.54 9.11 -10.40
C GLY A 73 -26.43 8.22 -9.16
N LYS A 74 -27.55 7.61 -8.77
CA LYS A 74 -27.65 6.72 -7.60
C LYS A 74 -26.76 5.47 -7.68
N LEU A 75 -26.31 5.07 -8.88
CA LEU A 75 -25.40 3.93 -9.03
C LEU A 75 -24.06 4.15 -8.32
N ILE A 76 -23.69 5.40 -8.01
CA ILE A 76 -22.50 5.72 -7.20
C ILE A 76 -22.56 5.11 -5.79
N GLU A 77 -23.74 4.78 -5.27
CA GLU A 77 -23.88 4.10 -3.98
C GLU A 77 -23.42 2.63 -4.05
N LYS A 78 -23.42 2.06 -5.25
CA LYS A 78 -22.83 0.74 -5.53
C LYS A 78 -21.34 0.82 -5.80
N ALA A 79 -20.76 2.02 -5.90
CA ALA A 79 -19.31 2.17 -6.03
C ALA A 79 -18.66 1.62 -4.77
N HIS A 80 -18.05 0.45 -4.91
CA HIS A 80 -17.18 -0.06 -3.89
C HIS A 80 -16.00 0.90 -3.80
N VAL A 81 -15.70 1.39 -2.59
CA VAL A 81 -14.37 1.92 -2.35
C VAL A 81 -13.48 0.69 -2.51
N GLU A 82 -12.87 0.52 -3.68
CA GLU A 82 -11.74 -0.37 -3.78
C GLU A 82 -10.77 0.19 -2.75
N PRO A 83 -10.50 -0.51 -1.65
CA PRO A 83 -9.73 0.09 -0.60
C PRO A 83 -8.29 -0.06 -1.07
N LEU A 84 -7.90 0.76 -2.05
CA LEU A 84 -6.57 0.84 -2.62
C LEU A 84 -5.54 0.90 -1.49
N HIS A 85 -5.88 1.62 -0.43
CA HIS A 85 -5.11 1.67 0.81
C HIS A 85 -5.03 0.32 1.53
N VAL A 86 -6.12 -0.43 1.67
CA VAL A 86 -6.09 -1.75 2.34
C VAL A 86 -5.32 -2.76 1.49
N LYS A 87 -5.53 -2.81 0.16
CA LYS A 87 -4.78 -3.68 -0.75
C LYS A 87 -3.28 -3.37 -0.67
N ASN A 88 -2.91 -2.09 -0.76
CA ASN A 88 -1.51 -1.66 -0.64
C ASN A 88 -0.92 -1.97 0.74
N ASN A 89 -1.67 -1.71 1.81
CA ASN A 89 -1.21 -1.98 3.17
C ASN A 89 -1.01 -3.46 3.42
N ALA A 90 -1.91 -4.32 2.90
CA ALA A 90 -1.80 -5.78 3.04
C ALA A 90 -0.56 -6.31 2.32
N TRP A 91 -0.34 -5.93 1.06
CA TRP A 91 0.87 -6.33 0.32
C TRP A 91 2.14 -5.80 0.96
N GLN A 92 2.12 -4.56 1.45
CA GLN A 92 3.25 -3.99 2.18
C GLN A 92 3.54 -4.75 3.48
N PHE A 93 2.50 -5.13 4.22
CA PHE A 93 2.64 -5.90 5.45
C PHE A 93 3.23 -7.29 5.17
N LEU A 94 2.72 -8.00 4.15
CA LEU A 94 3.28 -9.28 3.73
C LEU A 94 4.74 -9.15 3.30
N PHE A 95 5.07 -8.15 2.49
CA PHE A 95 6.44 -7.92 2.06
C PHE A 95 7.39 -7.66 3.22
N LYS A 96 6.96 -6.93 4.27
CA LYS A 96 7.78 -6.73 5.47
C LYS A 96 8.08 -8.05 6.19
N GLY A 97 7.08 -8.94 6.30
CA GLY A 97 7.27 -10.28 6.84
C GLY A 97 8.26 -11.09 6.02
N LEU A 98 8.05 -11.16 4.70
CA LEU A 98 8.92 -11.87 3.77
C LEU A 98 10.37 -11.37 3.83
N LEU A 99 10.56 -10.05 3.92
CA LEU A 99 11.87 -9.42 4.04
C LEU A 99 12.58 -9.81 5.34
N LYS A 100 11.87 -9.83 6.48
CA LYS A 100 12.42 -10.27 7.77
C LYS A 100 12.84 -11.74 7.72
N GLU A 101 12.00 -12.58 7.13
CA GLU A 101 12.33 -14.00 6.93
C GLU A 101 13.57 -14.17 6.06
N ALA A 102 13.67 -13.45 4.94
CA ALA A 102 14.83 -13.52 4.06
C ALA A 102 16.14 -13.15 4.78
N ILE A 103 16.12 -12.12 5.62
CA ILE A 103 17.29 -11.72 6.43
C ILE A 103 17.61 -12.79 7.48
N ALA A 104 16.62 -13.27 8.22
CA ALA A 104 16.81 -14.30 9.24
C ALA A 104 17.41 -15.59 8.66
N LYS A 105 16.86 -16.05 7.52
CA LYS A 105 17.37 -17.23 6.80
C LYS A 105 18.78 -17.06 6.25
N SER A 106 19.21 -15.83 6.01
CA SER A 106 20.55 -15.55 5.49
C SER A 106 21.64 -15.68 6.53
N ASN A 107 21.29 -15.75 7.82
CA ASN A 107 22.22 -15.91 8.95
C ASN A 107 23.47 -15.02 8.81
N LEU A 108 23.23 -13.73 8.55
CA LEU A 108 24.29 -12.78 8.21
C LEU A 108 25.19 -12.53 9.42
N SER A 109 26.50 -12.52 9.18
CA SER A 109 27.47 -12.19 10.22
C SER A 109 27.35 -10.71 10.62
N GLY A 110 27.72 -10.38 11.85
CA GLY A 110 27.77 -8.98 12.32
C GLY A 110 28.74 -8.08 11.54
N ALA A 111 29.61 -8.66 10.71
CA ALA A 111 30.51 -7.96 9.80
C ALA A 111 29.82 -7.47 8.51
N CYS A 112 28.65 -8.00 8.16
CA CYS A 112 27.87 -7.53 7.01
C CYS A 112 27.20 -6.18 7.36
N LYS A 113 27.88 -5.06 7.10
CA LYS A 113 27.40 -3.73 7.47
C LYS A 113 26.62 -3.06 6.35
N LYS A 114 26.91 -3.42 5.10
CA LYS A 114 26.27 -2.93 3.89
C LYS A 114 25.74 -4.09 3.07
N PHE A 115 24.78 -3.81 2.20
CA PHE A 115 24.20 -4.80 1.30
C PHE A 115 25.26 -5.42 0.37
N ASN A 116 26.29 -4.65 -0.01
CA ASN A 116 27.40 -5.18 -0.80
C ASN A 116 28.24 -6.24 -0.08
N ASP A 117 28.18 -6.30 1.25
CA ASP A 117 28.86 -7.29 2.08
C ASP A 117 28.05 -8.60 2.18
N VAL A 118 26.78 -8.57 1.79
CA VAL A 118 25.86 -9.71 1.90
C VAL A 118 26.21 -10.76 0.84
N PRO A 119 26.37 -12.06 1.21
CA PRO A 119 26.62 -13.13 0.24
C PRO A 119 25.55 -13.18 -0.84
N LYS A 120 25.97 -13.26 -2.11
CA LYS A 120 25.06 -13.21 -3.27
C LYS A 120 24.10 -14.39 -3.37
N ASP A 121 24.49 -15.53 -2.80
CA ASP A 121 23.71 -16.76 -2.71
C ASP A 121 22.80 -16.81 -1.48
N SER A 122 22.86 -15.80 -0.60
CA SER A 122 21.97 -15.71 0.55
C SER A 122 20.52 -15.43 0.11
N PRO A 123 19.51 -15.98 0.83
CA PRO A 123 18.10 -15.68 0.58
C PRO A 123 17.79 -14.17 0.52
N PHE A 124 18.42 -13.35 1.37
CA PHE A 124 18.20 -11.91 1.38
C PHE A 124 18.69 -11.25 0.09
N SER A 125 19.92 -11.57 -0.35
CA SER A 125 20.46 -11.03 -1.60
C SER A 125 19.65 -11.48 -2.82
N GLN A 126 19.24 -12.75 -2.85
CA GLN A 126 18.41 -13.30 -3.91
C GLN A 126 17.01 -12.68 -3.95
N VAL A 127 16.35 -12.49 -2.80
CA VAL A 127 15.04 -11.82 -2.71
C VAL A 127 15.12 -10.36 -3.17
N VAL A 128 16.15 -9.60 -2.78
CA VAL A 128 16.34 -8.21 -3.24
C VAL A 128 16.63 -8.16 -4.74
N THR A 129 17.39 -9.12 -5.26
CA THR A 129 17.68 -9.25 -6.69
C THR A 129 16.42 -9.57 -7.49
N ALA A 130 15.62 -10.53 -7.04
CA ALA A 130 14.33 -10.88 -7.62
C ALA A 130 13.35 -9.71 -7.58
N LEU A 131 13.31 -8.97 -6.47
CA LEU A 131 12.50 -7.77 -6.33
C LEU A 131 12.86 -6.71 -7.39
N LYS A 132 14.14 -6.55 -7.69
CA LYS A 132 14.63 -5.59 -8.68
C LYS A 132 14.37 -6.01 -10.12
N TYR A 133 14.62 -7.28 -10.45
CA TYR A 133 14.69 -7.75 -11.84
C TYR A 133 13.49 -8.61 -12.28
N GLU A 134 12.93 -9.41 -11.38
CA GLU A 134 11.81 -10.32 -11.70
C GLU A 134 10.45 -9.70 -11.36
N VAL A 135 10.31 -9.15 -10.15
CA VAL A 135 9.12 -8.37 -9.74
C VAL A 135 9.12 -6.98 -10.36
N LYS A 136 10.30 -6.50 -10.81
CA LYS A 136 10.51 -5.18 -11.44
C LYS A 136 10.19 -3.99 -10.52
N ALA A 137 10.19 -4.19 -9.20
CA ALA A 137 9.99 -3.16 -8.18
C ALA A 137 11.31 -2.42 -7.84
N LYS A 138 11.98 -1.87 -8.86
CA LYS A 138 13.32 -1.24 -8.75
C LYS A 138 13.42 -0.16 -7.67
N CYS A 139 12.37 0.63 -7.46
CA CYS A 139 12.36 1.68 -6.44
C CYS A 139 12.37 1.07 -5.03
N LEU A 140 11.50 0.08 -4.79
CA LEU A 140 11.43 -0.63 -3.53
C LEU A 140 12.75 -1.37 -3.23
N ALA A 141 13.33 -2.06 -4.22
CA ALA A 141 14.63 -2.72 -4.06
C ALA A 141 15.74 -1.74 -3.62
N ARG A 142 15.83 -0.56 -4.25
CA ARG A 142 16.79 0.48 -3.81
C ARG A 142 16.51 0.96 -2.39
N LYS A 143 15.24 1.06 -1.99
CA LYS A 143 14.85 1.46 -0.63
C LYS A 143 15.17 0.40 0.41
N VAL A 144 15.02 -0.88 0.07
CA VAL A 144 15.44 -2.01 0.91
C VAL A 144 16.94 -1.99 1.12
N ILE A 145 17.73 -1.84 0.04
CA ILE A 145 19.20 -1.75 0.13
C ILE A 145 19.61 -0.60 1.04
N LYS A 146 19.08 0.61 0.77
CA LYS A 146 19.38 1.79 1.59
C LYS A 146 19.01 1.58 3.06
N TRP A 147 17.82 1.04 3.33
CA TRP A 147 17.37 0.75 4.70
C TRP A 147 18.30 -0.25 5.38
N TYR A 148 18.72 -1.31 4.69
CA TYR A 148 19.66 -2.28 5.24
C TYR A 148 21.03 -1.64 5.51
N ASP A 149 21.55 -0.82 4.60
CA ASP A 149 22.82 -0.11 4.79
C ASP A 149 22.82 0.82 6.02
N GLU A 150 21.65 1.31 6.40
CA GLU A 150 21.45 2.20 7.56
C GLU A 150 21.21 1.44 8.86
N THR A 151 20.58 0.26 8.80
CA THR A 151 20.02 -0.42 9.98
C THR A 151 20.54 -1.84 10.20
N GLN A 152 21.19 -2.44 9.20
CA GLN A 152 21.55 -3.86 9.14
C GLN A 152 20.35 -4.81 9.34
N GLY A 153 19.14 -4.33 9.05
CA GLY A 153 17.91 -5.07 9.31
C GLY A 153 17.45 -5.07 10.78
N ASN A 154 18.13 -4.30 11.64
CA ASN A 154 17.81 -4.17 13.06
C ASN A 154 17.06 -2.86 13.36
N GLY A 155 16.32 -2.82 14.47
CA GLY A 155 15.63 -1.61 14.91
C GLY A 155 14.36 -1.31 14.12
N GLN A 156 14.25 -0.12 13.53
CA GLN A 156 13.00 0.29 12.87
C GLN A 156 12.76 -0.45 11.55
N ASP A 157 11.53 -0.94 11.39
CA ASP A 157 11.06 -1.53 10.14
C ASP A 157 11.21 -0.56 8.96
N LEU A 158 11.43 -1.14 7.76
CA LEU A 158 11.41 -0.40 6.49
C LEU A 158 10.16 0.49 6.39
N GLN A 159 10.39 1.79 6.33
CA GLN A 159 9.34 2.79 6.11
C GLN A 159 9.21 3.08 4.61
N TYR A 160 8.35 2.31 3.95
CA TYR A 160 8.02 2.51 2.54
C TYR A 160 6.53 2.29 2.31
N ARG A 161 5.86 3.29 1.71
CA ARG A 161 4.42 3.23 1.42
C ARG A 161 4.20 2.62 0.04
N PHE A 162 3.49 1.50 -0.02
CA PHE A 162 3.05 0.91 -1.29
C PHE A 162 2.02 1.80 -1.98
N THR A 163 2.16 1.92 -3.29
CA THR A 163 1.12 2.46 -4.17
C THR A 163 0.44 1.33 -4.93
N GLY A 164 -0.60 1.64 -5.71
CA GLY A 164 -1.22 0.65 -6.59
C GLY A 164 -0.22 0.02 -7.58
N LYS A 165 0.89 0.71 -7.89
CA LYS A 165 1.96 0.18 -8.73
C LYS A 165 2.67 -1.01 -8.08
N GLU A 166 3.13 -0.87 -6.83
CA GLU A 166 3.80 -1.97 -6.14
C GLU A 166 2.84 -3.14 -5.93
N THR A 167 1.62 -2.86 -5.48
CA THR A 167 0.56 -3.87 -5.34
C THR A 167 0.36 -4.68 -6.61
N ARG A 168 0.23 -4.01 -7.77
CA ARG A 168 0.07 -4.68 -9.07
C ARG A 168 1.27 -5.56 -9.41
N LEU A 169 2.49 -5.06 -9.21
CA LEU A 169 3.70 -5.83 -9.48
C LEU A 169 3.78 -7.09 -8.61
N PHE A 170 3.39 -6.98 -7.33
CA PHE A 170 3.36 -8.10 -6.41
C PHE A 170 2.26 -9.11 -6.78
N CYS A 171 1.04 -8.67 -7.06
CA CYS A 171 -0.05 -9.56 -7.52
C CYS A 171 0.37 -10.46 -8.69
N HIS A 172 1.16 -9.94 -9.64
CA HIS A 172 1.60 -10.70 -10.81
C HIS A 172 2.86 -11.54 -10.57
N ASN A 173 3.73 -11.15 -9.62
CA ASN A 173 5.09 -11.70 -9.53
C ASN A 173 5.50 -12.19 -8.14
N PHE A 174 4.60 -12.24 -7.15
CA PHE A 174 4.94 -12.65 -5.77
C PHE A 174 5.64 -14.02 -5.70
N MET A 175 5.23 -14.99 -6.53
CA MET A 175 5.86 -16.31 -6.58
C MET A 175 7.35 -16.27 -6.94
N ARG A 176 7.82 -15.21 -7.60
CA ARG A 176 9.25 -15.00 -7.84
C ARG A 176 10.00 -14.77 -6.52
N LEU A 177 9.42 -14.00 -5.60
CA LEU A 177 9.99 -13.79 -4.26
C LEU A 177 9.98 -15.10 -3.45
N VAL A 178 8.87 -15.84 -3.46
CA VAL A 178 8.76 -17.15 -2.80
C VAL A 178 9.82 -18.12 -3.29
N LYS A 179 10.04 -18.19 -4.62
CA LYS A 179 11.08 -19.03 -5.22
C LYS A 179 12.46 -18.74 -4.63
N TRP A 180 12.83 -17.47 -4.50
CA TRP A 180 14.15 -17.06 -3.99
C TRP A 180 14.24 -16.99 -2.48
N LEU A 181 13.10 -16.99 -1.79
CA LEU A 181 13.04 -17.21 -0.36
C LEU A 181 13.24 -18.70 -0.02
N SER A 182 12.85 -19.61 -0.92
CA SER A 182 12.99 -21.05 -0.75
C SER A 182 14.46 -21.48 -0.87
N SER A 183 14.87 -22.46 -0.08
CA SER A 183 16.19 -23.09 -0.20
C SER A 183 16.10 -24.59 0.06
N ASP A 184 16.90 -25.39 -0.66
CA ASP A 184 17.00 -26.83 -0.41
C ASP A 184 17.55 -27.14 0.99
N LYS A 185 18.27 -26.18 1.58
CA LYS A 185 18.82 -26.25 2.93
C LYS A 185 17.80 -25.85 4.01
N ASP A 186 16.56 -25.53 3.64
CA ASP A 186 15.54 -25.12 4.59
C ASP A 186 15.22 -26.23 5.59
N SER A 187 15.23 -25.87 6.88
CA SER A 187 14.63 -26.68 7.92
C SER A 187 13.13 -26.90 7.65
N LYS A 188 12.53 -27.91 8.31
CA LYS A 188 11.09 -28.16 8.21
C LYS A 188 10.26 -26.91 8.56
N HIS A 189 10.67 -26.18 9.58
CA HIS A 189 9.99 -24.95 10.01
C HIS A 189 10.11 -23.84 8.96
N GLN A 190 11.31 -23.58 8.45
CA GLN A 190 11.51 -22.57 7.39
C GLN A 190 10.72 -22.92 6.12
N ARG A 191 10.73 -24.19 5.71
CA ARG A 191 9.93 -24.65 4.56
C ARG A 191 8.44 -24.41 4.78
N GLN A 192 7.92 -24.70 5.98
CA GLN A 192 6.54 -24.39 6.34
C GLN A 192 6.25 -22.89 6.27
N THR A 193 7.14 -22.03 6.79
CA THR A 193 7.01 -20.57 6.72
C THR A 193 6.96 -20.07 5.27
N VAL A 194 7.80 -20.59 4.39
CA VAL A 194 7.76 -20.23 2.95
C VAL A 194 6.43 -20.65 2.31
N LEU A 195 5.92 -21.84 2.62
CA LEU A 195 4.60 -22.29 2.13
C LEU A 195 3.45 -21.42 2.66
N ILE A 196 3.55 -20.94 3.90
CA ILE A 196 2.57 -20.00 4.47
C ILE A 196 2.60 -18.68 3.68
N TYR A 197 3.78 -18.11 3.40
CA TYR A 197 3.86 -16.90 2.56
C TYR A 197 3.25 -17.14 1.18
N ALA A 198 3.60 -18.25 0.52
CA ALA A 198 3.03 -18.59 -0.78
C ALA A 198 1.50 -18.67 -0.74
N TYR A 199 0.94 -19.34 0.27
CA TYR A 199 -0.50 -19.47 0.44
C TYR A 199 -1.18 -18.12 0.72
N VAL A 200 -0.62 -17.32 1.64
CA VAL A 200 -1.22 -16.04 2.02
C VAL A 200 -1.12 -15.03 0.87
N GLU A 201 0.00 -14.97 0.14
CA GLU A 201 0.14 -14.10 -1.04
C GLU A 201 -0.81 -14.53 -2.16
N LEU A 202 -1.02 -15.84 -2.36
CA LEU A 202 -2.02 -16.37 -3.29
C LEU A 202 -3.44 -15.91 -2.92
N LYS A 203 -3.83 -16.09 -1.65
CA LYS A 203 -5.14 -15.65 -1.16
C LYS A 203 -5.28 -14.13 -1.23
N LEU A 204 -4.23 -13.38 -0.90
CA LEU A 204 -4.27 -11.93 -1.00
C LEU A 204 -4.46 -11.50 -2.45
N ARG A 205 -3.73 -12.10 -3.41
CA ARG A 205 -3.94 -11.85 -4.83
C ARG A 205 -5.41 -12.06 -5.20
N ASP A 206 -5.98 -13.21 -4.86
CA ASP A 206 -7.35 -13.55 -5.25
C ASP A 206 -8.39 -12.59 -4.62
N CYS A 207 -8.12 -12.08 -3.41
CA CYS A 207 -8.98 -11.09 -2.76
C CYS A 207 -8.86 -9.67 -3.36
N VAL A 208 -7.79 -9.36 -4.08
CA VAL A 208 -7.47 -7.99 -4.49
C VAL A 208 -7.26 -7.81 -5.98
N HIS A 209 -7.26 -8.88 -6.76
CA HIS A 209 -7.18 -8.88 -8.20
C HIS A 209 -8.60 -8.98 -8.77
N PHE A 210 -9.06 -7.91 -9.43
CA PHE A 210 -10.24 -7.91 -10.30
C PHE A 210 -9.77 -8.01 -11.75
#